data_AF-A0A091QXX8-F1
#
_entry.id   AF-A0A091QXX8-F1
#
_cell.length_a   1.000
_cell.length_b   1.000
_cell.length_c   1.000
_cell.angle_alpha   90.00
_cell.angle_beta   90.00
_cell.angle_gamma   90.00
#
_symmetry.space_group_name_H-M   'P 1'
#
loop_
_entity.id
_entity.type
_entity.pdbx_description
1 polymer ?
#
loop_
_entity_poly.entity_id
_entity_poly.type
_entity_poly.pdbx_seq_one_letter_code
_entity_poly.pdbx_strand_id
1 'polypeptide(L)'
;QVYKGLDIITNKVSPQEQRLCRHHMISFVDPLVSDYTVVDFRDKAVALISYIFARDKIPIVVGGTNYYIESLLWKVLINTKEKGSAAGGRGTDRKVELEQLDGAELHRRLSQVDPEMAARVHRHDKLNVARSLQVFEETGIPHSKILHQQQGEEGGGPLGGPLKYPHSCILWLHAEQAGRSLQGEAQRPQLSWGGLRSPTVLKQMALTPSLVLFSRQDYQHGIFQSIGFKEFHEYLISEGNCSPETSALLLQKGIQALKQATKKYARRQNKWVRNRFLRRESSAPDSPPL
;
A
#
# COMPACT_ATOMS: atom_id res chain seq x y z
N GLN A 1 4.70 -6.68 -4.11
CA GLN A 1 5.79 -7.69 -4.03
C GLN A 1 5.49 -8.82 -3.06
N VAL A 2 4.58 -8.64 -2.08
CA VAL A 2 4.20 -9.70 -1.13
C VAL A 2 3.52 -10.91 -1.80
N TYR A 3 2.77 -10.70 -2.89
CA TYR A 3 2.06 -11.75 -3.61
C TYR A 3 2.98 -12.67 -4.39
N LYS A 4 2.69 -13.98 -4.39
CA LYS A 4 3.35 -15.02 -5.18
C LYS A 4 3.10 -14.83 -6.67
N GLY A 5 4.10 -15.22 -7.48
CA GLY A 5 4.08 -14.99 -8.92
C GLY A 5 4.06 -13.50 -9.29
N LEU A 6 3.82 -13.19 -10.56
CA LEU A 6 3.69 -11.79 -11.03
C LEU A 6 4.96 -10.95 -10.79
N ASP A 7 6.12 -11.61 -10.86
CA ASP A 7 7.42 -11.03 -10.49
C ASP A 7 7.76 -9.81 -11.36
N ILE A 8 7.38 -9.85 -12.64
CA ILE A 8 7.72 -8.82 -13.61
C ILE A 8 6.87 -7.55 -13.39
N ILE A 9 5.54 -7.67 -13.25
CA ILE A 9 4.68 -6.48 -13.03
C ILE A 9 4.90 -5.85 -11.66
N THR A 10 5.25 -6.66 -10.65
CA THR A 10 5.54 -6.14 -9.32
C THR A 10 7.00 -5.72 -9.15
N ASN A 11 7.78 -5.76 -10.25
CA ASN A 11 9.19 -5.41 -10.34
C ASN A 11 9.99 -6.02 -9.18
N LYS A 12 9.83 -7.33 -8.96
CA LYS A 12 10.56 -8.04 -7.93
C LYS A 12 12.03 -8.17 -8.33
N VAL A 13 12.87 -8.13 -7.30
CA VAL A 13 14.29 -8.47 -7.40
C VAL A 13 14.45 -9.87 -8.01
N SER A 14 15.40 -10.02 -8.93
CA SER A 14 15.61 -11.27 -9.65
C SER A 14 16.09 -12.39 -8.72
N PRO A 15 15.91 -13.68 -9.09
CA PRO A 15 16.47 -14.78 -8.29
C PRO A 15 17.99 -14.70 -8.11
N GLN A 16 18.70 -14.10 -9.07
CA GLN A 16 20.15 -13.93 -9.00
C GLN A 16 20.53 -12.90 -7.92
N GLU A 17 19.88 -11.75 -7.92
CA GLU A 17 20.07 -10.69 -6.91
C GLU A 17 19.58 -11.14 -5.52
N GLN A 18 18.48 -11.92 -5.44
CA GLN A 18 18.00 -12.50 -4.19
C GLN A 18 18.99 -13.47 -3.53
N ARG A 19 19.96 -14.02 -4.28
CA ARG A 19 21.03 -14.85 -3.71
C ARG A 19 22.13 -14.04 -3.05
N LEU A 20 22.24 -12.73 -3.34
CA LEU A 20 23.27 -11.86 -2.76
C LEU A 20 23.00 -11.57 -1.28
N CYS A 21 21.74 -11.53 -0.87
CA CYS A 21 21.36 -11.39 0.53
C CYS A 21 19.98 -12.02 0.80
N ARG A 22 19.75 -12.44 2.05
CA ARG A 22 18.46 -13.05 2.42
C ARG A 22 17.36 -11.99 2.39
N HIS A 23 16.36 -12.22 1.55
CA HIS A 23 15.15 -11.40 1.50
C HIS A 23 14.04 -12.05 2.34
N HIS A 24 13.24 -11.22 2.99
CA HIS A 24 12.04 -11.62 3.71
C HIS A 24 10.82 -10.95 3.06
N MET A 25 9.62 -11.52 3.26
CA MET A 25 8.35 -10.92 2.82
C MET A 25 8.24 -10.62 1.31
N ILE A 26 8.91 -11.41 0.47
CA ILE A 26 8.74 -11.43 -0.99
C ILE A 26 8.02 -12.73 -1.37
N SER A 27 7.02 -12.66 -2.26
CA SER A 27 6.33 -13.84 -2.82
C SER A 27 5.80 -14.83 -1.78
N PHE A 28 5.14 -14.36 -0.72
CA PHE A 28 4.64 -15.23 0.36
C PHE A 28 3.12 -15.23 0.51
N VAL A 29 2.43 -14.21 -0.02
CA VAL A 29 0.96 -14.13 -0.01
C VAL A 29 0.41 -14.78 -1.27
N ASP A 30 -0.60 -15.63 -1.15
CA ASP A 30 -1.27 -16.17 -2.34
C ASP A 30 -2.05 -15.04 -3.06
N PRO A 31 -1.95 -14.90 -4.39
CA PRO A 31 -2.66 -13.84 -5.13
C PRO A 31 -4.20 -13.94 -5.03
N LEU A 32 -4.76 -15.08 -4.63
CA LEU A 32 -6.20 -15.24 -4.37
C LEU A 32 -6.63 -14.65 -3.01
N VAL A 33 -5.68 -14.32 -2.13
CA VAL A 33 -5.96 -13.61 -0.88
C VAL A 33 -6.23 -12.14 -1.20
N SER A 34 -7.48 -11.71 -1.04
CA SER A 34 -7.93 -10.35 -1.36
C SER A 34 -7.85 -9.39 -0.18
N ASP A 35 -7.76 -9.91 1.04
CA ASP A 35 -7.88 -9.19 2.32
C ASP A 35 -6.56 -8.97 3.04
N TYR A 36 -5.41 -9.18 2.38
CA TYR A 36 -4.10 -8.93 3.01
C TYR A 36 -3.92 -7.44 3.34
N THR A 37 -3.82 -7.11 4.63
CA THR A 37 -3.82 -5.72 5.11
C THR A 37 -2.46 -5.23 5.59
N VAL A 38 -2.40 -3.93 5.86
CA VAL A 38 -1.26 -3.28 6.52
C VAL A 38 -0.99 -3.85 7.91
N VAL A 39 -2.02 -4.30 8.63
CA VAL A 39 -1.90 -4.91 9.97
C VAL A 39 -1.18 -6.25 9.85
N ASP A 40 -1.59 -7.09 8.89
CA ASP A 40 -0.96 -8.39 8.64
C ASP A 40 0.51 -8.24 8.23
N PHE A 41 0.81 -7.21 7.43
CA PHE A 41 2.18 -6.84 7.11
C PHE A 41 2.98 -6.43 8.34
N ARG A 42 2.45 -5.49 9.14
CA ARG A 42 3.11 -4.99 10.35
C ARG A 42 3.45 -6.13 11.29
N ASP A 43 2.48 -6.99 11.60
CA ASP A 43 2.66 -8.04 12.61
C ASP A 43 3.70 -9.08 12.18
N LYS A 44 3.66 -9.48 10.90
CA LYS A 44 4.69 -10.35 10.31
C LYS A 44 6.07 -9.67 10.28
N ALA A 45 6.13 -8.39 9.89
CA ALA A 45 7.38 -7.65 9.78
C ALA A 45 8.03 -7.42 11.15
N VAL A 46 7.25 -7.05 12.18
CA VAL A 46 7.73 -6.86 13.56
C VAL A 46 8.33 -8.16 14.09
N ALA A 47 7.66 -9.29 13.91
CA ALA A 47 8.19 -10.59 14.33
C ALA A 47 9.52 -10.93 13.63
N LEU A 48 9.63 -10.63 12.33
CA LEU A 48 10.85 -10.83 11.56
C LEU A 48 11.99 -9.89 11.99
N ILE A 49 11.68 -8.63 12.30
CA ILE A 49 12.65 -7.67 12.83
C ILE A 49 13.24 -8.18 14.15
N SER A 50 12.39 -8.62 15.08
CA SER A 50 12.84 -9.20 16.36
C SER A 50 13.70 -10.44 16.13
N TYR A 51 13.31 -11.32 15.19
CA TYR A 51 14.10 -12.50 14.82
C TYR A 51 15.47 -12.15 14.23
N ILE A 52 15.56 -11.08 13.42
CA ILE A 52 16.82 -10.63 12.82
C ILE A 52 17.75 -10.02 13.88
N PHE A 53 17.20 -9.17 14.76
CA PHE A 53 17.96 -8.60 15.88
C PHE A 53 18.49 -9.68 16.84
N ALA A 54 17.68 -10.70 17.16
CA ALA A 54 18.10 -11.82 18.00
C ALA A 54 19.26 -12.66 17.43
N ARG A 55 19.67 -12.38 16.19
CA ARG A 55 20.81 -13.02 15.50
C ARG A 55 21.97 -12.05 15.29
N ASP A 56 21.99 -10.92 16.01
CA ASP A 56 22.98 -9.85 15.90
C ASP A 56 23.11 -9.30 14.47
N LYS A 57 21.99 -9.20 13.76
CA LYS A 57 21.91 -8.63 12.41
C LYS A 57 21.05 -7.38 12.39
N ILE A 58 21.36 -6.48 11.45
CA ILE A 58 20.61 -5.25 11.23
C ILE A 58 19.49 -5.52 10.21
N PRO A 59 18.21 -5.35 10.58
CA PRO A 59 17.10 -5.46 9.64
C PRO A 59 17.05 -4.22 8.73
N ILE A 60 16.99 -4.45 7.42
CA ILE A 60 16.84 -3.40 6.41
C ILE A 60 15.48 -3.57 5.73
N VAL A 61 14.61 -2.58 5.91
CA VAL A 61 13.28 -2.56 5.29
C VAL A 61 13.34 -1.71 4.03
N VAL A 62 13.03 -2.32 2.88
CA VAL A 62 13.04 -1.64 1.57
C VAL A 62 11.66 -1.75 0.94
N GLY A 63 11.09 -0.64 0.48
CA GLY A 63 9.81 -0.65 -0.21
C GLY A 63 9.33 0.72 -0.67
N GLY A 64 8.38 0.70 -1.62
CA GLY A 64 7.72 1.91 -2.13
C GLY A 64 6.36 2.21 -1.48
N THR A 65 5.85 1.33 -0.63
CA THR A 65 4.56 1.53 0.04
C THR A 65 4.77 2.23 1.38
N ASN A 66 5.01 3.54 1.34
CA ASN A 66 5.38 4.33 2.53
C ASN A 66 4.38 4.21 3.69
N TYR A 67 3.08 4.05 3.41
CA TYR A 67 2.08 3.82 4.46
C TYR A 67 2.34 2.53 5.27
N TYR A 68 2.87 1.47 4.63
CA TYR A 68 3.22 0.22 5.33
C TYR A 68 4.49 0.42 6.17
N ILE A 69 5.46 1.20 5.66
CA ILE A 69 6.65 1.58 6.41
C ILE A 69 6.28 2.42 7.64
N GLU A 70 5.35 3.36 7.49
CA GLU A 70 4.83 4.18 8.59
C GLU A 70 4.20 3.32 9.69
N SER A 71 3.40 2.31 9.31
CA SER A 71 2.80 1.37 10.27
C SER A 71 3.81 0.52 11.07
N LEU A 72 5.02 0.36 10.52
CA LEU A 72 6.10 -0.41 11.09
C LEU A 72 7.01 0.44 11.97
N LEU A 73 7.18 1.72 11.62
CA LEU A 73 8.03 2.65 12.34
C LEU A 73 7.33 3.30 13.53
N TRP A 74 6.06 3.68 13.39
CA TRP A 74 5.32 4.40 14.43
C TRP A 74 4.13 3.60 14.96
N LYS A 75 3.71 3.92 16.18
CA LYS A 75 2.42 3.45 16.73
C LYS A 75 1.26 4.27 16.15
N VAL A 76 0.91 4.00 14.90
CA VAL A 76 -0.15 4.72 14.16
C VAL A 76 -1.40 3.90 13.87
N LEU A 77 -1.27 2.56 13.92
CA LEU A 77 -2.39 1.67 13.66
C LEU A 77 -3.11 1.32 14.95
N ILE A 78 -4.41 1.59 14.98
CA ILE A 78 -5.29 1.08 16.04
C ILE A 78 -5.57 -0.38 15.73
N ASN A 79 -4.93 -1.28 16.47
CA ASN A 79 -5.23 -2.71 16.43
C ASN A 79 -6.44 -2.98 17.33
N THR A 80 -7.63 -3.04 16.74
CA THR A 80 -8.85 -3.35 17.48
C THR A 80 -9.00 -4.86 17.75
N LYS A 81 -8.17 -5.72 17.13
CA LYS A 81 -8.20 -7.18 17.35
C LYS A 81 -7.70 -7.60 18.74
N GLU A 82 -6.79 -6.84 19.36
CA GLU A 82 -6.13 -7.24 20.62
C GLU A 82 -6.99 -7.00 21.88
N LYS A 83 -7.97 -6.09 21.85
CA LYS A 83 -8.86 -5.83 23.00
C LYS A 83 -10.16 -6.66 22.99
N GLY A 84 -10.34 -7.51 21.99
CA GLY A 84 -11.54 -8.32 21.76
C GLY A 84 -11.32 -9.82 21.90
N SER A 85 -10.61 -10.29 22.92
CA SER A 85 -10.58 -11.72 23.25
C SER A 85 -11.92 -12.16 23.89
N ALA A 86 -13.01 -12.14 23.12
CA ALA A 86 -14.27 -12.81 23.45
C ALA A 86 -15.31 -12.85 22.30
N ALA A 87 -15.10 -12.17 21.17
CA ALA A 87 -16.07 -12.19 20.06
C ALA A 87 -15.39 -12.65 18.77
N GLY A 88 -15.49 -13.96 18.50
CA GLY A 88 -15.01 -14.55 17.26
C GLY A 88 -15.61 -13.89 16.00
N GLY A 89 -14.76 -13.68 15.00
CA GLY A 89 -15.14 -13.68 13.58
C GLY A 89 -15.85 -12.47 12.96
N ARG A 90 -16.35 -11.48 13.71
CA ARG A 90 -17.27 -10.46 13.13
C ARG A 90 -16.65 -9.19 12.53
N GLY A 91 -15.35 -8.95 12.73
CA GLY A 91 -14.71 -7.67 12.33
C GLY A 91 -14.58 -7.47 10.81
N THR A 92 -14.52 -8.54 10.03
CA THR A 92 -14.45 -8.49 8.56
C THR A 92 -15.82 -8.26 7.94
N ASP A 93 -16.86 -8.93 8.45
CA ASP A 93 -18.24 -8.81 7.93
C ASP A 93 -18.77 -7.39 8.11
N ARG A 94 -18.50 -6.78 9.28
CA ARG A 94 -19.00 -5.44 9.58
C ARG A 94 -18.38 -4.35 8.71
N LYS A 95 -17.11 -4.47 8.35
CA LYS A 95 -16.45 -3.53 7.44
C LYS A 95 -17.11 -3.55 6.07
N VAL A 96 -17.38 -4.75 5.54
CA VAL A 96 -18.04 -4.93 4.25
C VAL A 96 -19.46 -4.37 4.28
N GLU A 97 -20.20 -4.59 5.37
CA GLU A 97 -21.53 -4.00 5.57
C GLU A 97 -21.50 -2.47 5.55
N LEU A 98 -20.54 -1.85 6.26
CA LEU A 98 -20.41 -0.39 6.30
C LEU A 98 -20.02 0.18 4.94
N GLU A 99 -19.14 -0.49 4.18
CA GLU A 99 -18.73 -0.06 2.84
C GLU A 99 -19.88 -0.08 1.82
N GLN A 100 -20.91 -0.91 2.04
CA GLN A 100 -22.12 -0.96 1.22
C GLN A 100 -23.10 0.20 1.48
N LEU A 101 -22.95 0.91 2.61
CA LEU A 101 -23.82 2.03 2.93
C LEU A 101 -23.51 3.28 2.10
N ASP A 102 -24.49 4.19 2.02
CA ASP A 102 -24.27 5.48 1.39
C ASP A 102 -23.28 6.33 2.20
N GLY A 103 -22.44 7.08 1.49
CA GLY A 103 -21.38 7.88 2.11
C GLY A 103 -21.93 9.01 2.99
N ALA A 104 -23.07 9.58 2.64
CA ALA A 104 -23.70 10.61 3.46
C ALA A 104 -24.23 10.02 4.78
N GLU A 105 -24.80 8.81 4.73
CA GLU A 105 -25.28 8.12 5.92
C GLU A 105 -24.12 7.72 6.85
N LEU A 106 -23.03 7.19 6.31
CA LEU A 106 -21.82 6.90 7.09
C LEU A 106 -21.28 8.16 7.76
N HIS A 107 -21.18 9.27 7.01
CA HIS A 107 -20.65 10.53 7.56
C HIS A 107 -21.57 11.13 8.62
N ARG A 108 -22.89 11.02 8.45
CA ARG A 108 -23.88 11.41 9.46
C ARG A 108 -23.71 10.63 10.76
N ARG A 109 -23.57 9.29 10.67
CA ARG A 109 -23.29 8.44 11.83
C ARG A 109 -21.98 8.83 12.50
N LEU A 110 -20.92 9.06 11.72
CA LEU A 110 -19.63 9.47 12.26
C LEU A 110 -19.73 10.81 12.99
N SER A 111 -20.48 11.77 12.44
CA SER A 111 -20.69 13.08 13.07
C SER A 111 -21.40 13.01 14.42
N GLN A 112 -22.21 11.98 14.67
CA GLN A 112 -22.89 11.78 15.95
C GLN A 112 -21.96 11.21 17.03
N VAL A 113 -21.03 10.32 16.65
CA VAL A 113 -20.15 9.61 17.60
C VAL A 113 -18.77 10.26 17.74
N ASP A 114 -18.30 10.92 16.69
CA ASP A 114 -16.98 11.53 16.60
C ASP A 114 -17.01 12.75 15.64
N PRO A 115 -17.57 13.89 16.10
CA PRO A 115 -17.72 15.09 15.27
C PRO A 115 -16.37 15.67 14.81
N GLU A 116 -15.31 15.50 15.61
CA GLU A 116 -13.96 15.94 15.27
C GLU A 116 -13.41 15.15 14.08
N MET A 117 -13.54 13.82 14.11
CA MET A 117 -13.13 12.97 12.98
C MET A 117 -13.98 13.24 11.74
N ALA A 118 -15.29 13.47 11.91
CA ALA A 118 -16.17 13.81 10.81
C ALA A 118 -15.81 15.14 10.14
N ALA A 119 -15.31 16.13 10.89
CA ALA A 119 -14.80 17.38 10.32
C ALA A 119 -13.49 17.16 9.55
N ARG A 120 -12.67 16.20 9.99
CA ARG A 120 -11.37 15.88 9.37
C ARG A 120 -11.49 15.01 8.12
N VAL A 121 -12.43 14.08 8.09
CA VAL A 121 -12.62 13.11 6.99
C VAL A 121 -13.76 13.55 6.09
N HIS A 122 -13.47 13.72 4.80
CA HIS A 122 -14.48 14.13 3.84
C HIS A 122 -15.52 13.03 3.62
N ARG A 123 -16.80 13.39 3.47
CA ARG A 123 -17.93 12.44 3.31
C ARG A 123 -17.79 11.42 2.16
N HIS A 124 -17.01 11.76 1.13
CA HIS A 124 -16.78 10.87 -0.02
C HIS A 124 -15.66 9.84 0.24
N ASP A 125 -14.91 10.00 1.34
CA ASP A 125 -13.89 9.06 1.78
C ASP A 125 -14.53 7.95 2.62
N LYS A 126 -15.38 7.15 1.95
CA LYS A 126 -16.18 6.08 2.59
C LYS A 126 -15.32 5.13 3.42
N LEU A 127 -14.11 4.82 2.96
CA LEU A 127 -13.19 3.90 3.63
C LEU A 127 -12.72 4.45 4.98
N ASN A 128 -12.29 5.71 5.04
CA ASN A 128 -11.84 6.32 6.29
C ASN A 128 -12.99 6.60 7.26
N VAL A 129 -14.18 6.93 6.73
CA VAL A 129 -15.39 7.09 7.55
C VAL A 129 -15.81 5.74 8.14
N ALA A 130 -15.92 4.70 7.32
CA ALA A 130 -16.27 3.35 7.76
C ALA A 130 -15.26 2.81 8.77
N ARG A 131 -13.95 3.03 8.55
CA ARG A 131 -12.91 2.63 9.51
C ARG A 131 -13.04 3.35 10.85
N SER A 132 -13.36 4.65 10.85
CA SER A 132 -13.52 5.42 12.08
C SER A 132 -14.74 4.98 12.89
N LEU A 133 -15.85 4.71 12.19
CA LEU A 133 -17.04 4.11 12.81
C LEU A 133 -16.74 2.73 13.38
N GLN A 134 -16.05 1.86 12.63
CA GLN A 134 -15.66 0.54 13.11
C GLN A 134 -14.81 0.63 14.39
N VAL A 135 -13.82 1.54 14.44
CA VAL A 135 -13.02 1.76 15.64
C VAL A 135 -13.89 2.14 16.82
N PHE A 136 -14.88 3.02 16.63
CA PHE A 136 -15.82 3.39 17.68
C PHE A 136 -16.72 2.21 18.10
N GLU A 137 -17.29 1.46 17.14
CA GLU A 137 -18.12 0.28 17.42
C GLU A 137 -17.35 -0.80 18.21
N GLU A 138 -16.06 -1.00 17.91
CA GLU A 138 -15.22 -2.02 18.53
C GLU A 138 -14.63 -1.60 19.89
N THR A 139 -14.39 -0.30 20.10
CA THR A 139 -13.70 0.20 21.31
C THR A 139 -14.59 0.99 22.27
N GLY A 140 -15.74 1.49 21.79
CA GLY A 140 -16.58 2.46 22.49
C GLY A 140 -15.96 3.86 22.64
N ILE A 141 -14.78 4.10 22.04
CA ILE A 141 -14.02 5.35 22.18
C ILE A 141 -13.95 6.04 20.82
N PRO A 142 -14.23 7.36 20.74
CA PRO A 142 -14.06 8.12 19.49
C PRO A 142 -12.66 7.97 18.90
N HIS A 143 -12.57 7.77 17.59
CA HIS A 143 -11.31 7.56 16.89
C HIS A 143 -10.36 8.76 17.07
N SER A 144 -10.89 9.99 17.01
CA SER A 144 -10.15 11.23 17.30
C SER A 144 -9.45 11.18 18.65
N LYS A 145 -10.17 10.73 19.69
CA LYS A 145 -9.63 10.63 21.06
C LYS A 145 -8.48 9.63 21.16
N ILE A 146 -8.57 8.48 20.48
CA ILE A 146 -7.48 7.49 20.46
C ILE A 146 -6.24 8.08 19.77
N LEU A 147 -6.42 8.83 18.67
CA LEU A 147 -5.32 9.48 18.00
C LEU A 147 -4.66 10.55 18.87
N HIS A 148 -5.45 11.38 19.58
CA HIS A 148 -4.90 12.34 20.54
C HIS A 148 -4.09 11.67 21.65
N GLN A 149 -4.57 10.54 22.17
CA GLN A 149 -3.81 9.78 23.17
C GLN A 149 -2.47 9.29 22.61
N GLN A 150 -2.45 8.76 21.39
CA GLN A 150 -1.21 8.33 20.73
C GLN A 150 -0.25 9.50 20.52
N GLN A 151 -0.76 10.64 20.05
CA GLN A 151 0.05 11.84 19.82
C GLN A 151 0.64 12.42 21.10
N GLY A 152 -0.06 12.27 22.24
CA GLY A 152 0.39 12.72 23.56
C GLY A 152 1.31 11.74 24.29
N GLU A 153 1.56 10.54 23.77
CA GLU A 153 2.59 9.63 24.31
C GLU A 153 3.98 10.26 24.16
N GLU A 154 4.91 9.93 25.06
CA GLU A 154 6.30 10.39 24.98
C GLU A 154 6.94 9.93 23.66
N GLY A 155 7.40 10.88 22.84
CA GLY A 155 7.90 10.64 21.48
C GLY A 155 6.82 10.58 20.39
N GLY A 156 5.55 10.80 20.74
CA GLY A 156 4.44 11.00 19.82
C GLY A 156 4.53 12.33 19.06
N GLY A 157 3.86 12.41 17.92
CA GLY A 157 3.84 13.61 17.08
C GLY A 157 2.67 13.63 16.10
N PRO A 158 2.61 14.60 15.18
CA PRO A 158 1.44 14.79 14.29
C PRO A 158 1.04 13.57 13.46
N LEU A 159 1.99 12.66 13.21
CA LEU A 159 1.81 11.44 12.45
C LEU A 159 1.19 10.29 13.26
N GLY A 160 1.25 10.37 14.59
CA GLY A 160 0.70 9.41 15.54
C GLY A 160 1.67 9.14 16.70
N GLY A 161 1.61 7.94 17.26
CA GLY A 161 2.39 7.58 18.44
C GLY A 161 3.89 7.41 18.19
N PRO A 162 4.68 7.14 19.24
CA PRO A 162 6.13 7.13 19.18
C PRO A 162 6.71 6.11 18.21
N LEU A 163 7.96 6.34 17.84
CA LEU A 163 8.76 5.37 17.10
C LEU A 163 8.86 4.06 17.89
N LYS A 164 8.58 2.94 17.22
CA LYS A 164 8.74 1.59 17.78
C LYS A 164 10.21 1.22 18.00
N TYR A 165 11.10 1.80 17.19
CA TYR A 165 12.53 1.54 17.22
C TYR A 165 13.28 2.89 17.33
N PRO A 166 13.81 3.26 18.51
CA PRO A 166 14.42 4.57 18.74
C PRO A 166 15.61 4.88 17.82
N HIS A 167 16.39 3.86 17.46
CA HIS A 167 17.59 4.00 16.63
C HIS A 167 17.32 3.70 15.14
N SER A 168 16.15 4.10 14.65
CA SER A 168 15.80 3.92 13.23
C SER A 168 16.52 4.92 12.35
N CYS A 169 17.18 4.43 11.30
CA CYS A 169 17.74 5.28 10.23
C CYS A 169 16.85 5.19 8.98
N ILE A 170 16.38 6.33 8.46
CA ILE A 170 15.57 6.40 7.24
C ILE A 170 16.42 6.97 6.11
N LEU A 171 16.70 6.15 5.10
CA LEU A 171 17.41 6.57 3.89
C LEU A 171 16.42 6.79 2.75
N TRP A 172 16.25 8.04 2.33
CA TRP A 172 15.41 8.38 1.18
C TRP A 172 16.26 8.55 -0.08
N LEU A 173 16.19 7.57 -0.98
CA LEU A 173 16.77 7.70 -2.31
C LEU A 173 15.86 8.57 -3.19
N HIS A 174 16.32 9.79 -3.49
CA HIS A 174 15.62 10.76 -4.31
C HIS A 174 16.36 11.00 -5.63
N ALA A 175 15.62 10.99 -6.73
CA ALA A 175 16.09 11.47 -8.02
C ALA A 175 15.24 12.66 -8.46
N GLU A 176 15.89 13.77 -8.79
CA GLU A 176 15.22 14.97 -9.26
C GLU A 176 14.55 14.70 -10.60
N GLN A 177 13.27 15.05 -10.73
CA GLN A 177 12.59 15.02 -12.02
C GLN A 177 13.04 16.25 -12.80
N ALA A 178 14.23 16.20 -13.39
CA ALA A 178 14.72 17.25 -14.26
C ALA A 178 13.66 17.54 -15.33
N GLY A 179 13.08 18.73 -15.29
CA GLY A 179 12.14 19.21 -16.29
C GLY A 179 12.88 19.47 -17.59
N ARG A 180 13.08 18.45 -18.43
CA ARG A 180 13.51 18.65 -19.82
C ARG A 180 12.75 17.75 -20.79
N SER A 181 12.20 18.46 -21.76
CA SER A 181 11.65 18.08 -23.07
C SER A 181 12.07 16.71 -23.63
N LEU A 182 11.04 15.99 -24.07
CA LEU A 182 10.87 15.06 -25.21
C LEU A 182 12.04 14.50 -26.07
N GLN A 183 13.32 14.77 -25.82
CA GLN A 183 14.44 14.22 -26.62
C GLN A 183 15.33 13.20 -25.88
N GLY A 184 14.94 12.79 -24.67
CA GLY A 184 15.72 11.86 -23.83
C GLY A 184 14.96 10.60 -23.43
N GLU A 185 14.18 9.97 -24.32
CA GLU A 185 13.62 8.64 -24.02
C GLU A 185 14.71 7.53 -23.98
N ALA A 186 15.94 7.81 -24.44
CA ALA A 186 17.02 6.82 -24.55
C ALA A 186 17.87 6.61 -23.28
N GLN A 187 17.88 7.55 -22.32
CA GLN A 187 18.80 7.50 -21.15
C GLN A 187 18.11 7.49 -19.79
N ARG A 188 16.78 7.33 -19.74
CA ARG A 188 16.17 6.84 -18.50
C ARG A 188 16.76 5.44 -18.29
N PRO A 189 17.14 5.02 -17.07
CA PRO A 189 17.49 3.62 -16.85
C PRO A 189 16.42 2.82 -17.56
N GLN A 190 16.84 1.95 -18.47
CA GLN A 190 16.00 0.87 -18.93
C GLN A 190 15.71 0.02 -17.69
N LEU A 191 14.91 0.55 -16.76
CA LEU A 191 13.99 -0.21 -15.96
C LEU A 191 13.45 -1.26 -16.92
N SER A 192 13.50 -2.48 -16.46
CA SER A 192 13.09 -3.76 -17.04
C SER A 192 11.73 -3.79 -17.77
N TRP A 193 11.20 -2.66 -18.25
CA TRP A 193 10.16 -2.53 -19.26
C TRP A 193 10.40 -3.39 -20.49
N GLY A 194 11.65 -3.78 -20.80
CA GLY A 194 11.94 -4.80 -21.80
C GLY A 194 11.20 -6.12 -21.54
N GLY A 195 11.05 -6.51 -20.25
CA GLY A 195 10.26 -7.65 -19.83
C GLY A 195 8.75 -7.43 -19.99
N LEU A 196 8.21 -6.26 -19.60
CA LEU A 196 6.78 -5.95 -19.79
C LEU A 196 6.37 -5.70 -21.25
N ARG A 197 7.33 -5.40 -22.13
CA ARG A 197 7.11 -5.30 -23.58
C ARG A 197 7.05 -6.66 -24.26
N SER A 198 7.54 -7.71 -23.62
CA SER A 198 7.47 -9.06 -24.16
C SER A 198 6.03 -9.58 -24.05
N PRO A 199 5.34 -9.85 -25.18
CA PRO A 199 4.01 -10.45 -25.16
C PRO A 199 4.01 -11.79 -24.41
N THR A 200 5.14 -12.50 -24.40
CA THR A 200 5.33 -13.77 -23.68
C THR A 200 5.22 -13.62 -22.17
N VAL A 201 5.65 -12.49 -21.61
CA VAL A 201 5.55 -12.19 -20.18
C VAL A 201 4.11 -11.88 -19.79
N LEU A 202 3.41 -11.11 -20.63
CA LEU A 202 1.98 -10.81 -20.44
C LEU A 202 1.13 -12.09 -20.61
N LYS A 203 1.51 -12.98 -21.53
CA LYS A 203 0.92 -14.33 -21.70
C LYS A 203 1.08 -15.19 -20.45
N GLN A 204 2.25 -15.18 -19.82
CA GLN A 204 2.48 -15.93 -18.58
C GLN A 204 1.63 -15.38 -17.42
N MET A 205 1.23 -14.10 -17.47
CA MET A 205 0.27 -13.51 -16.53
C MET A 205 -1.18 -13.94 -16.81
N ALA A 206 -1.58 -14.08 -18.08
CA ALA A 206 -2.88 -14.62 -18.48
C ALA A 206 -3.02 -16.12 -18.15
N LEU A 207 -1.91 -16.85 -18.18
CA LEU A 207 -1.82 -18.28 -17.83
C LEU A 207 -1.93 -18.59 -16.33
N THR A 208 -2.35 -17.64 -15.50
CA THR A 208 -2.95 -17.97 -14.20
C THR A 208 -4.48 -17.97 -14.37
N PRO A 209 -5.07 -19.02 -14.98
CA PRO A 209 -6.49 -19.05 -15.37
C PRO A 209 -7.44 -18.77 -14.19
N SER A 210 -7.03 -19.08 -12.96
CA SER A 210 -7.77 -18.75 -11.74
C SER A 210 -7.88 -17.24 -11.47
N LEU A 211 -6.91 -16.40 -11.82
CA LEU A 211 -6.99 -14.95 -11.55
C LEU A 211 -7.83 -14.19 -12.57
N VAL A 212 -7.87 -14.66 -13.81
CA VAL A 212 -8.66 -14.04 -14.89
C VAL A 212 -10.14 -14.45 -14.78
N LEU A 213 -10.44 -15.70 -14.47
CA LEU A 213 -11.82 -16.17 -14.28
C LEU A 213 -12.49 -15.63 -13.01
N PHE A 214 -11.71 -15.35 -11.95
CA PHE A 214 -12.22 -14.68 -10.74
C PHE A 214 -12.43 -13.17 -10.90
N SER A 215 -12.23 -12.60 -12.10
CA SER A 215 -12.41 -11.16 -12.33
C SER A 215 -13.89 -10.75 -12.28
N ARG A 216 -14.46 -10.68 -11.08
CA ARG A 216 -15.58 -9.79 -10.79
C ARG A 216 -15.09 -8.34 -10.74
N GLN A 217 -14.31 -7.86 -11.71
CA GLN A 217 -13.88 -6.45 -11.87
C GLN A 217 -13.42 -5.70 -10.58
N ASP A 218 -13.05 -6.42 -9.52
CA ASP A 218 -12.84 -5.80 -8.22
C ASP A 218 -11.40 -5.31 -8.09
N TYR A 219 -11.13 -4.21 -8.79
CA TYR A 219 -9.85 -3.51 -8.74
C TYR A 219 -9.62 -2.77 -7.42
N GLN A 220 -10.53 -2.91 -6.45
CA GLN A 220 -10.42 -2.29 -5.15
C GLN A 220 -9.77 -3.21 -4.11
N HIS A 221 -9.47 -4.48 -4.44
CA HIS A 221 -8.96 -5.46 -3.48
C HIS A 221 -7.75 -6.25 -3.99
N GLY A 222 -6.95 -6.75 -3.04
CA GLY A 222 -5.86 -7.69 -3.29
C GLY A 222 -4.80 -7.23 -4.31
N ILE A 223 -4.35 -8.19 -5.12
CA ILE A 223 -3.37 -7.98 -6.19
C ILE A 223 -3.89 -7.09 -7.33
N PHE A 224 -5.22 -7.00 -7.51
CA PHE A 224 -5.85 -6.28 -8.62
C PHE A 224 -5.72 -4.76 -8.51
N GLN A 225 -5.38 -4.23 -7.33
CA GLN A 225 -5.03 -2.82 -7.16
C GLN A 225 -3.67 -2.43 -7.80
N SER A 226 -2.80 -3.42 -8.06
CA SER A 226 -1.44 -3.19 -8.53
C SER A 226 -1.40 -2.53 -9.92
N ILE A 227 -0.38 -1.68 -10.11
CA ILE A 227 -0.10 -1.08 -11.42
C ILE A 227 0.47 -2.17 -12.31
N GLY A 228 -0.10 -2.35 -13.50
CA GLY A 228 0.28 -3.34 -14.49
C GLY A 228 -0.74 -4.45 -14.70
N PHE A 229 -1.70 -4.65 -13.78
CA PHE A 229 -2.80 -5.59 -14.03
C PHE A 229 -3.98 -4.89 -14.71
N LYS A 230 -4.57 -3.89 -14.04
CA LYS A 230 -5.73 -3.14 -14.54
C LYS A 230 -5.46 -2.45 -15.88
N GLU A 231 -4.24 -1.98 -16.10
CA GLU A 231 -3.86 -1.32 -17.35
C GLU A 231 -3.83 -2.28 -18.55
N PHE A 232 -3.59 -3.58 -18.31
CA PHE A 232 -3.56 -4.61 -19.36
C PHE A 232 -4.79 -5.51 -19.33
N HIS A 233 -5.76 -5.29 -18.44
CA HIS A 233 -6.89 -6.19 -18.28
C HIS A 233 -7.64 -6.45 -19.60
N GLU A 234 -7.98 -5.40 -20.34
CA GLU A 234 -8.66 -5.52 -21.65
C GLU A 234 -7.83 -6.34 -22.66
N TYR A 235 -6.51 -6.16 -22.66
CA TYR A 235 -5.60 -6.93 -23.51
C TYR A 235 -5.59 -8.42 -23.12
N LEU A 236 -5.53 -8.70 -21.82
CA LEU A 236 -5.47 -10.07 -21.28
C LEU A 236 -6.78 -10.85 -21.52
N ILE A 237 -7.95 -10.22 -21.38
CA ILE A 237 -9.25 -10.91 -21.59
C ILE A 237 -9.58 -11.10 -23.08
N SER A 238 -9.01 -10.27 -23.96
CA SER A 238 -9.27 -10.32 -25.40
C SER A 238 -8.28 -11.24 -26.14
N GLU A 239 -7.30 -11.80 -25.44
CA GLU A 239 -6.29 -12.67 -26.01
C GLU A 239 -6.92 -13.94 -26.62
N GLY A 240 -6.55 -14.26 -27.86
CA GLY A 240 -7.10 -15.40 -28.61
C GLY A 240 -8.51 -15.18 -29.20
N ASN A 241 -9.21 -14.11 -28.80
CA ASN A 241 -10.57 -13.81 -29.21
C ASN A 241 -10.68 -12.58 -30.14
N CYS A 242 -9.57 -11.92 -30.46
CA CYS A 242 -9.54 -10.73 -31.31
C CYS A 242 -8.47 -10.83 -32.41
N SER A 243 -8.57 -9.97 -33.42
CA SER A 243 -7.60 -9.91 -34.50
C SER A 243 -6.21 -9.48 -33.99
N PRO A 244 -5.11 -9.87 -34.66
CA PRO A 244 -3.75 -9.45 -34.30
C PRO A 244 -3.60 -7.93 -34.19
N GLU A 245 -4.27 -7.17 -35.05
CA GLU A 245 -4.25 -5.71 -35.07
C GLU A 245 -4.93 -5.12 -33.83
N THR A 246 -6.09 -5.68 -33.46
CA THR A 246 -6.83 -5.29 -32.26
C THR A 246 -6.01 -5.59 -31.00
N SER A 247 -5.39 -6.76 -30.94
CA SER A 247 -4.51 -7.17 -29.85
C SER A 247 -3.32 -6.22 -29.69
N ALA A 248 -2.67 -5.85 -30.80
CA ALA A 248 -1.56 -4.90 -30.79
C ALA A 248 -1.99 -3.49 -30.30
N LEU A 249 -3.18 -3.04 -30.69
CA LEU A 249 -3.73 -1.76 -30.24
C LEU A 249 -4.01 -1.75 -28.73
N LEU A 250 -4.62 -2.82 -28.20
CA LEU A 250 -4.89 -2.98 -26.76
C LEU A 250 -3.59 -3.04 -25.95
N LEU A 251 -2.56 -3.72 -26.49
CA LEU A 251 -1.24 -3.76 -25.88
C LEU A 251 -0.63 -2.34 -25.78
N GLN A 252 -0.69 -1.57 -26.86
CA GLN A 252 -0.18 -0.20 -26.89
C GLN A 252 -0.93 0.71 -25.90
N LYS A 253 -2.25 0.58 -25.85
CA LYS A 253 -3.12 1.28 -24.88
C LYS A 253 -2.69 0.96 -23.44
N GLY A 254 -2.48 -0.32 -23.12
CA GLY A 254 -2.04 -0.76 -21.79
C GLY A 254 -0.66 -0.21 -21.41
N ILE A 255 0.30 -0.21 -22.33
CA ILE A 255 1.64 0.38 -22.12
C ILE A 255 1.53 1.89 -21.80
N GLN A 256 0.70 2.63 -22.54
CA GLN A 256 0.52 4.06 -22.28
C GLN A 256 -0.12 4.31 -20.91
N ALA A 257 -1.18 3.56 -20.58
CA ALA A 257 -1.84 3.64 -19.28
C ALA A 257 -0.87 3.34 -18.12
N LEU A 258 -0.06 2.29 -18.27
CA LEU A 258 0.96 1.88 -17.31
C LEU A 258 1.99 2.99 -17.05
N LYS A 259 2.52 3.60 -18.13
CA LYS A 259 3.47 4.73 -18.02
C LYS A 259 2.85 5.88 -17.22
N GLN A 260 1.60 6.24 -17.50
CA GLN A 260 0.90 7.31 -16.81
C GLN A 260 0.65 6.97 -15.32
N ALA A 261 0.18 5.75 -15.03
CA ALA A 261 -0.06 5.27 -13.67
C ALA A 261 1.21 5.27 -12.83
N THR A 262 2.33 4.80 -13.40
CA THR A 262 3.64 4.77 -12.74
C THR A 262 4.13 6.19 -12.42
N LYS A 263 3.99 7.13 -13.37
CA LYS A 263 4.35 8.55 -13.14
C LYS A 263 3.52 9.19 -12.03
N LYS A 264 2.20 8.92 -12.01
CA LYS A 264 1.30 9.38 -10.95
C LYS A 264 1.70 8.78 -9.60
N TYR A 265 2.01 7.48 -9.56
CA TYR A 265 2.45 6.80 -8.34
C TYR A 265 3.76 7.38 -7.78
N ALA A 266 4.79 7.56 -8.61
CA ALA A 266 6.05 8.17 -8.19
C ALA A 266 5.86 9.58 -7.60
N ARG A 267 5.01 10.41 -8.23
CA ARG A 267 4.65 11.74 -7.71
C ARG A 267 3.94 11.67 -6.36
N ARG A 268 3.01 10.72 -6.19
CA ARG A 268 2.33 10.48 -4.91
C ARG A 268 3.31 10.05 -3.83
N GLN A 269 4.26 9.16 -4.14
CA GLN A 269 5.28 8.74 -3.19
C GLN A 269 6.17 9.90 -2.74
N ASN A 270 6.66 10.72 -3.68
CA ASN A 270 7.46 11.90 -3.34
C ASN A 270 6.65 12.90 -2.48
N LYS A 271 5.38 13.13 -2.82
CA LYS A 271 4.49 13.98 -2.00
C LYS A 271 4.29 13.39 -0.61
N TRP A 272 4.12 12.08 -0.50
CA TRP A 272 3.97 11.38 0.78
C TRP A 272 5.20 11.55 1.66
N VAL A 273 6.39 11.20 1.16
CA VAL A 273 7.67 11.33 1.90
C VAL A 273 7.87 12.78 2.36
N ARG A 274 7.68 13.76 1.46
CA ARG A 274 7.83 15.17 1.82
C ARG A 274 6.86 15.60 2.92
N ASN A 275 5.58 15.24 2.80
CA ASN A 275 4.56 15.69 3.74
C ASN A 275 4.57 14.93 5.07
N ARG A 276 4.96 13.66 5.06
CA ARG A 276 4.88 12.76 6.22
C ARG A 276 6.21 12.58 6.92
N PHE A 277 7.31 12.40 6.19
CA PHE A 277 8.62 12.13 6.81
C PHE A 277 9.51 13.37 6.95
N LEU A 278 9.34 14.38 6.09
CA LEU A 278 10.23 15.56 6.08
C LEU A 278 9.60 16.85 6.57
N ARG A 279 8.28 16.99 6.48
CA ARG A 279 7.59 18.22 6.85
C ARG A 279 7.63 18.36 8.38
N ARG A 280 8.47 19.28 8.86
CA ARG A 280 8.45 19.74 10.25
C ARG A 280 7.25 20.66 10.45
N GLU A 281 6.51 20.47 11.53
CA GLU A 281 5.70 21.55 12.08
C GLU A 281 6.65 22.51 12.79
N SER A 282 6.64 23.77 12.35
CA SER A 282 7.47 24.84 12.86
C SER A 282 7.00 25.32 14.24
N SER A 283 7.04 24.43 15.25
CA SER A 283 6.71 24.78 16.64
C SER A 283 7.24 23.78 17.69
N ALA A 284 8.50 23.37 17.61
CA ALA A 284 9.21 22.76 18.74
C ALA A 284 10.71 23.14 18.67
N PRO A 285 11.23 24.02 19.54
CA PRO A 285 12.62 24.49 19.48
C PRO A 285 13.66 23.41 19.80
N ASP A 286 13.33 22.33 20.52
CA ASP A 286 14.34 21.46 21.12
C ASP A 286 14.03 19.97 20.93
N SER A 287 14.04 19.48 19.69
CA SER A 287 14.16 18.04 19.43
C SER A 287 15.47 17.78 18.68
N PRO A 288 16.37 16.93 19.22
CA PRO A 288 17.65 16.69 18.60
C PRO A 288 17.47 16.06 17.21
N PRO A 289 18.37 16.37 16.26
CA PRO A 289 18.32 15.81 14.92
C PRO A 289 18.45 14.29 14.93
N LEU A 290 17.84 13.63 13.94
CA LEU A 290 18.18 12.26 13.55
C LEU A 290 19.70 12.14 13.29
#